data_AF-A0A1M7ZM83-F1
#
_entry.id   AF-A0A1M7ZM83-F1
#
_cell.length_a   1.000
_cell.length_b   1.000
_cell.length_c   1.000
_cell.angle_alpha   90.00
_cell.angle_beta   90.00
_cell.angle_gamma   90.00
#
_symmetry.space_group_name_H-M   'P 1'
#
loop_
_entity.id
_entity.type
_entity.pdbx_description
1 polymer ?
#
loop_
_entity_poly.entity_id
_entity_poly.type
_entity_poly.pdbx_seq_one_letter_code
_entity_poly.pdbx_strand_id
1 'polypeptide(L)'
;MKAGTRLRRVAEVTARIVRRCLFGAGLIAAALQPSLAAEPPEARNGVPGQFDFYVLSLSWSPTYCAGRSSANAGMQCGGGRPYAFVVHGLWPQYEWGYPSDCLSPPPRLPRKTVDGMLDLMPSPGLVRHEWNKHGTCSGLDAAGYFAAVRSARDAVAVPPAFAALAAPVTIAPAAVERAFLTANPGLKADGISILCSRGRLSEVRVCLTKDLKFRTCQALERSACRAATVVMPPVRGGS
;
A
#
# COMPACT_ATOMS: atom_id res chain seq x y z
N MET A 1 47.74 83.40 19.00
CA MET A 1 48.96 82.74 19.49
C MET A 1 48.75 81.24 19.38
N LYS A 2 49.75 80.51 18.84
CA LYS A 2 50.10 79.06 18.90
C LYS A 2 49.07 78.10 19.54
N ALA A 3 48.87 76.84 19.16
CA ALA A 3 49.38 75.89 18.16
C ALA A 3 48.81 74.51 18.58
N GLY A 4 48.87 73.49 17.70
CA GLY A 4 49.05 72.10 18.14
C GLY A 4 47.79 71.23 18.20
N THR A 5 47.43 70.46 17.18
CA THR A 5 47.93 69.11 16.80
C THR A 5 47.16 67.95 17.45
N ARG A 6 46.45 67.23 16.57
CA ARG A 6 46.00 65.82 16.56
C ARG A 6 46.54 64.92 17.68
N LEU A 7 45.72 63.96 18.16
CA LEU A 7 46.05 62.52 18.17
C LEU A 7 44.86 61.62 18.62
N ARG A 8 44.54 60.63 17.75
CA ARG A 8 44.26 59.18 17.99
C ARG A 8 43.02 58.64 18.76
N ARG A 9 42.40 57.66 18.04
CA ARG A 9 41.87 56.32 18.44
C ARG A 9 40.60 56.29 19.32
N VAL A 10 39.45 55.85 18.81
CA VAL A 10 38.93 54.44 18.63
C VAL A 10 38.60 53.76 19.98
N ALA A 11 37.40 53.15 20.03
CA ALA A 11 36.67 52.52 21.16
C ALA A 11 35.73 53.53 21.85
N GLU A 12 34.43 53.29 22.10
CA GLU A 12 33.64 52.06 22.20
C GLU A 12 32.13 52.42 22.14
N VAL A 13 31.35 51.53 21.50
CA VAL A 13 30.05 50.99 21.91
C VAL A 13 29.25 51.78 22.97
N THR A 14 28.06 52.30 22.60
CA THR A 14 26.95 52.49 23.55
C THR A 14 25.58 52.45 22.86
N ALA A 15 24.68 51.69 23.46
CA ALA A 15 23.31 51.42 23.05
C ALA A 15 22.37 52.63 23.15
N ARG A 16 21.31 52.64 22.32
CA ARG A 16 19.91 53.09 22.57
C ARG A 16 19.25 53.39 21.21
N ILE A 17 18.32 52.54 20.76
CA ILE A 17 16.87 52.60 21.01
C ILE A 17 16.19 53.79 20.31
N VAL A 18 15.35 53.41 19.33
CA VAL A 18 14.18 54.11 18.76
C VAL A 18 14.47 55.24 17.78
N ARG A 19 14.22 54.97 16.48
CA ARG A 19 13.04 55.43 15.70
C ARG A 19 13.41 55.44 14.21
N ARG A 20 12.70 54.67 13.38
CA ARG A 20 12.05 55.16 12.15
C ARG A 20 11.36 54.03 11.40
N CYS A 21 10.06 54.23 11.20
CA CYS A 21 9.18 53.46 10.35
C CYS A 21 9.68 53.49 8.91
N LEU A 22 9.82 52.35 8.25
CA LEU A 22 9.70 52.23 6.80
C LEU A 22 9.21 50.81 6.46
N PHE A 23 7.96 50.77 5.98
CA PHE A 23 7.36 49.86 5.01
C PHE A 23 8.14 48.60 4.62
N GLY A 24 7.52 47.46 4.91
CA GLY A 24 7.84 46.18 4.28
C GLY A 24 6.73 45.19 4.58
N ALA A 25 5.66 45.23 3.78
CA ALA A 25 4.65 44.19 3.76
C ALA A 25 5.32 42.86 3.38
N GLY A 26 5.71 42.08 4.38
CA GLY A 26 6.22 40.73 4.19
C GLY A 26 5.09 39.86 3.66
N LEU A 27 5.07 39.61 2.35
CA LEU A 27 4.34 38.51 1.74
C LEU A 27 4.85 37.22 2.38
N ILE A 28 4.10 36.68 3.33
CA ILE A 28 4.31 35.32 3.83
C ILE A 28 3.90 34.40 2.66
N ALA A 29 4.88 34.00 1.85
CA ALA A 29 4.71 32.91 0.91
C ALA A 29 4.47 31.64 1.73
N ALA A 30 3.19 31.30 1.93
CA ALA A 30 2.79 30.02 2.50
C ALA A 30 3.28 28.93 1.54
N ALA A 31 4.41 28.31 1.87
CA ALA A 31 4.91 27.16 1.15
C ALA A 31 3.86 26.05 1.27
N LEU A 32 3.15 25.79 0.18
CA LEU A 32 2.31 24.60 0.00
C LEU A 32 3.23 23.39 0.06
N GLN A 33 3.46 22.86 1.25
CA GLN A 33 4.13 21.58 1.39
C GLN A 33 3.22 20.50 0.82
N PRO A 34 3.67 19.68 -0.14
CA PRO A 34 2.89 18.55 -0.60
C PRO A 34 2.69 17.60 0.57
N SER A 35 1.43 17.36 0.94
CA SER A 35 1.07 16.35 1.92
C SER A 35 1.48 14.99 1.40
N LEU A 36 2.61 14.46 1.90
CA LEU A 36 2.89 13.04 1.86
C LEU A 36 1.73 12.35 2.57
N ALA A 37 0.93 11.58 1.82
CA ALA A 37 -0.12 10.78 2.42
C ALA A 37 0.54 9.77 3.38
N ALA A 38 0.47 10.05 4.68
CA ALA A 38 0.92 9.11 5.69
C ALA A 38 0.11 7.83 5.54
N GLU A 39 0.79 6.69 5.40
CA GLU A 39 0.16 5.38 5.49
C GLU A 39 -0.61 5.27 6.82
N PRO A 40 -1.70 4.48 6.87
CA PRO A 40 -2.37 4.21 8.14
C PRO A 40 -1.34 3.75 9.18
N PRO A 41 -1.40 4.23 10.43
CA PRO A 41 -0.39 3.91 11.42
C PRO A 41 -0.31 2.40 11.66
N GLU A 42 0.89 1.85 11.53
CA GLU A 42 1.19 0.46 11.89
C GLU A 42 1.31 0.36 13.43
N ALA A 43 0.42 -0.42 14.03
CA ALA A 43 0.45 -0.75 15.45
C ALA A 43 1.15 -2.09 15.66
N ARG A 44 2.48 -2.03 15.80
CA ARG A 44 3.30 -3.23 16.08
C ARG A 44 2.96 -3.84 17.43
N ASN A 45 3.08 -5.17 17.50
CA ASN A 45 2.71 -5.98 18.67
C ASN A 45 1.24 -5.74 19.07
N GLY A 46 0.36 -5.68 18.08
CA GLY A 46 -1.09 -5.60 18.32
C GLY A 46 -1.62 -6.82 19.07
N VAL A 47 -2.87 -6.75 19.53
CA VAL A 47 -3.50 -7.87 20.24
C VAL A 47 -4.22 -8.79 19.24
N PRO A 48 -3.90 -10.09 19.20
CA PRO A 48 -4.61 -11.03 18.33
C PRO A 48 -6.13 -10.96 18.50
N GLY A 49 -6.87 -10.89 17.39
CA GLY A 49 -8.33 -10.82 17.37
C GLY A 49 -8.92 -9.42 17.58
N GLN A 50 -8.11 -8.45 18.03
CA GLN A 50 -8.50 -7.05 18.14
C GLN A 50 -8.20 -6.32 16.84
N PHE A 51 -9.23 -6.18 16.03
CA PHE A 51 -9.26 -5.42 14.77
C PHE A 51 -10.73 -5.19 14.41
N ASP A 52 -11.01 -4.36 13.42
CA ASP A 52 -12.38 -4.00 13.04
C ASP A 52 -12.83 -4.75 11.78
N PHE A 53 -11.94 -4.92 10.81
CA PHE A 53 -12.25 -5.52 9.52
C PHE A 53 -11.03 -6.08 8.80
N TYR A 54 -11.23 -6.72 7.64
CA TYR A 54 -10.15 -7.18 6.78
C TYR A 54 -9.99 -6.33 5.52
N VAL A 55 -8.77 -6.21 5.03
CA VAL A 55 -8.48 -5.84 3.64
C VAL A 55 -7.91 -7.06 2.93
N LEU A 56 -8.58 -7.51 1.87
CA LEU A 56 -7.99 -8.43 0.91
C LEU A 56 -7.16 -7.63 -0.09
N SER A 57 -5.91 -8.03 -0.28
CA SER A 57 -5.00 -7.38 -1.20
C SER A 57 -4.62 -8.30 -2.36
N LEU A 58 -4.94 -7.88 -3.58
CA LEU A 58 -4.76 -8.64 -4.82
C LEU A 58 -3.72 -7.97 -5.73
N SER A 59 -2.52 -8.54 -5.80
CA SER A 59 -1.44 -8.02 -6.63
C SER A 59 -1.59 -8.42 -8.10
N TRP A 60 -1.37 -7.47 -9.02
CA TRP A 60 -1.26 -7.76 -10.45
C TRP A 60 0.13 -8.34 -10.75
N SER A 61 0.19 -9.67 -10.88
CA SER A 61 1.44 -10.42 -11.03
C SER A 61 2.30 -9.92 -12.21
N PRO A 62 1.76 -9.59 -13.39
CA PRO A 62 2.58 -9.10 -14.51
C PRO A 62 3.37 -7.83 -14.21
N THR A 63 2.81 -6.92 -13.40
CA THR A 63 3.53 -5.72 -12.93
C THR A 63 4.63 -6.08 -11.94
N TYR A 64 4.34 -6.96 -10.96
CA TYR A 64 5.36 -7.44 -10.02
C TYR A 64 6.55 -8.11 -10.73
N CYS A 65 6.26 -8.84 -11.81
CA CYS A 65 7.24 -9.54 -12.63
C CYS A 65 7.92 -8.66 -13.69
N ALA A 66 7.46 -7.42 -13.89
CA ALA A 66 8.05 -6.54 -14.89
C ALA A 66 9.51 -6.21 -14.53
N GLY A 67 10.44 -6.51 -15.44
CA GLY A 67 11.86 -6.24 -15.26
C GLY A 67 12.62 -7.28 -14.44
N ARG A 68 11.98 -8.38 -14.01
CA ARG A 68 12.68 -9.53 -13.40
C ARG A 68 13.16 -10.49 -14.49
N SER A 69 14.47 -10.75 -14.56
CA SER A 69 15.04 -11.74 -15.48
C SER A 69 14.67 -13.16 -15.06
N SER A 70 14.58 -14.09 -16.04
CA SER A 70 14.16 -15.48 -15.81
C SER A 70 14.96 -16.20 -14.74
N ALA A 71 16.26 -15.94 -14.63
CA ALA A 71 17.16 -16.54 -13.64
C ALA A 71 16.80 -16.18 -12.18
N ASN A 72 16.17 -15.03 -11.95
CA ASN A 72 15.79 -14.51 -10.63
C ASN A 72 14.27 -14.32 -10.47
N ALA A 73 13.50 -14.86 -11.40
CA ALA A 73 12.07 -14.63 -11.53
C ALA A 73 11.25 -15.38 -10.45
N GLY A 74 11.85 -16.38 -9.80
CA GLY A 74 11.17 -17.23 -8.82
C GLY A 74 9.95 -17.95 -9.44
N MET A 75 9.17 -18.60 -8.57
CA MET A 75 7.99 -19.37 -9.01
C MET A 75 6.93 -18.50 -9.71
N GLN A 76 6.71 -17.27 -9.23
CA GLN A 76 5.68 -16.38 -9.73
C GLN A 76 5.96 -15.84 -11.15
N CYS A 77 7.23 -15.50 -11.45
CA CYS A 77 7.56 -14.80 -12.69
C CYS A 77 8.26 -15.68 -13.73
N GLY A 78 8.85 -16.81 -13.31
CA GLY A 78 9.55 -17.75 -14.19
C GLY A 78 8.89 -19.12 -14.32
N GLY A 79 7.81 -19.38 -13.57
CA GLY A 79 7.03 -20.61 -13.68
C GLY A 79 6.16 -20.66 -14.93
N GLY A 80 5.69 -21.86 -15.30
CA GLY A 80 4.82 -22.09 -16.46
C GLY A 80 3.35 -21.71 -16.26
N ARG A 81 2.94 -21.20 -15.10
CA ARG A 81 1.54 -20.83 -14.83
C ARG A 81 1.32 -19.33 -15.08
N PRO A 82 0.31 -18.94 -15.88
CA PRO A 82 0.07 -17.55 -16.20
C PRO A 82 -0.72 -16.82 -15.12
N TYR A 83 -0.01 -16.34 -14.10
CA TYR A 83 -0.61 -15.59 -13.01
C TYR A 83 -1.09 -14.20 -13.46
N ALA A 84 -2.38 -13.94 -13.24
CA ALA A 84 -3.02 -12.63 -13.32
C ALA A 84 -3.00 -11.94 -11.94
N PHE A 85 -4.17 -11.73 -11.33
CA PHE A 85 -4.26 -11.33 -9.92
C PHE A 85 -3.95 -12.50 -8.98
N VAL A 86 -2.99 -12.30 -8.10
CA VAL A 86 -2.61 -13.22 -7.02
C VAL A 86 -2.93 -12.58 -5.67
N VAL A 87 -3.12 -13.40 -4.64
CA VAL A 87 -3.30 -12.89 -3.28
C VAL A 87 -1.94 -12.40 -2.79
N HIS A 88 -1.88 -11.11 -2.42
CA HIS A 88 -0.78 -10.58 -1.63
C HIS A 88 -0.99 -10.97 -0.17
N GLY A 89 -2.17 -10.69 0.40
CA GLY A 89 -2.53 -11.07 1.77
C GLY A 89 -3.95 -10.70 2.17
N LEU A 90 -4.34 -11.13 3.37
CA LEU A 90 -5.58 -10.75 4.04
C LEU A 90 -5.23 -10.07 5.37
N TRP A 91 -5.50 -8.78 5.49
CA TRP A 91 -4.93 -7.96 6.56
C TRP A 91 -6.01 -7.51 7.53
N PRO A 92 -5.93 -7.90 8.82
CA PRO A 92 -6.67 -7.21 9.87
C PRO A 92 -6.39 -5.71 9.84
N GLN A 93 -7.42 -4.89 9.98
CA GLN A 93 -7.35 -3.43 9.98
C GLN A 93 -8.16 -2.87 11.15
N TYR A 94 -7.72 -1.73 11.68
CA TYR A 94 -8.58 -0.87 12.47
C TYR A 94 -9.30 0.11 11.55
N GLU A 95 -10.35 0.78 12.03
CA GLU A 95 -10.94 1.93 11.30
C GLU A 95 -9.89 3.00 10.99
N TRP A 96 -8.85 3.11 11.83
CA TRP A 96 -7.67 3.93 11.55
C TRP A 96 -6.37 3.22 11.95
N GLY A 97 -5.61 2.77 10.94
CA GLY A 97 -4.38 2.01 11.14
C GLY A 97 -4.59 0.50 11.06
N TYR A 98 -3.58 -0.27 11.45
CA TYR A 98 -3.68 -1.72 11.47
C TYR A 98 -2.74 -2.36 12.49
N PRO A 99 -3.11 -3.49 13.10
CA PRO A 99 -2.19 -4.27 13.92
C PRO A 99 -1.18 -5.02 13.06
N SER A 100 0.05 -5.15 13.55
CA SER A 100 1.08 -6.01 12.96
C SER A 100 1.87 -6.78 14.02
N ASP A 101 2.47 -7.89 13.59
CA ASP A 101 3.43 -8.68 14.37
C ASP A 101 2.88 -9.09 15.76
N CYS A 102 1.60 -9.48 15.82
CA CYS A 102 0.87 -9.67 17.08
C CYS A 102 1.33 -10.87 17.92
N LEU A 103 2.15 -11.77 17.36
CA LEU A 103 2.82 -12.84 18.08
C LEU A 103 4.31 -12.82 17.74
N SER A 104 5.17 -12.65 18.76
CA SER A 104 6.62 -12.60 18.62
C SER A 104 7.30 -13.50 19.67
N PRO A 105 7.93 -14.62 19.28
CA PRO A 105 8.05 -15.11 17.90
C PRO A 105 6.71 -15.66 17.35
N PRO A 106 6.46 -15.55 16.03
CA PRO A 106 5.26 -16.12 15.42
C PRO A 106 5.33 -17.65 15.39
N PRO A 107 4.19 -18.36 15.54
CA PRO A 107 4.15 -19.81 15.35
C PRO A 107 4.66 -20.20 13.96
N ARG A 108 5.51 -21.23 13.90
CA ARG A 108 6.09 -21.68 12.63
C ARG A 108 5.02 -22.34 11.76
N LEU A 109 4.96 -21.95 10.49
CA LEU A 109 4.11 -22.62 9.50
C LEU A 109 4.65 -24.00 9.11
N PRO A 110 3.80 -25.05 9.12
CA PRO A 110 4.12 -26.32 8.49
C PRO A 110 4.37 -26.15 6.99
N ARG A 111 5.30 -26.94 6.42
CA ARG A 111 5.57 -26.91 4.97
C ARG A 111 4.31 -27.12 4.14
N LYS A 112 3.46 -28.08 4.53
CA LYS A 112 2.18 -28.36 3.84
C LYS A 112 1.28 -27.12 3.74
N THR A 113 1.26 -26.28 4.76
CA THR A 113 0.45 -25.05 4.78
C THR A 113 1.00 -24.02 3.82
N VAL A 114 2.34 -23.89 3.77
CA VAL A 114 3.00 -22.99 2.83
C VAL A 114 2.79 -23.45 1.38
N ASP A 115 3.09 -24.71 1.09
CA ASP A 115 2.97 -25.29 -0.25
C ASP A 115 1.53 -25.27 -0.73
N GLY A 116 0.61 -25.56 0.20
CA GLY A 116 -0.81 -25.51 0.00
C GLY A 116 -1.39 -24.11 -0.20
N MET A 117 -0.61 -23.03 -0.25
CA MET A 117 -1.07 -21.68 -0.61
C MET A 117 -0.43 -21.13 -1.88
N LEU A 118 0.51 -21.86 -2.50
CA LEU A 118 1.29 -21.37 -3.64
C LEU A 118 0.47 -21.21 -4.92
N ASP A 119 -0.73 -21.78 -4.97
CA ASP A 119 -1.69 -21.59 -6.04
C ASP A 119 -2.31 -20.18 -6.06
N LEU A 120 -2.41 -19.52 -4.89
CA LEU A 120 -2.94 -18.16 -4.72
C LEU A 120 -1.85 -17.14 -4.41
N MET A 121 -0.80 -17.56 -3.70
CA MET A 121 0.31 -16.74 -3.19
C MET A 121 1.63 -17.36 -3.66
N PRO A 122 2.08 -17.10 -4.89
CA PRO A 122 3.15 -17.87 -5.56
C PRO A 122 4.57 -17.55 -5.08
N SER A 123 4.77 -17.46 -3.76
CA SER A 123 6.04 -17.29 -3.09
C SER A 123 5.96 -17.86 -1.67
N PRO A 124 6.74 -18.90 -1.32
CA PRO A 124 6.80 -19.39 0.05
C PRO A 124 7.21 -18.32 1.07
N GLY A 125 8.04 -17.36 0.64
CA GLY A 125 8.46 -16.22 1.46
C GLY A 125 7.30 -15.28 1.75
N LEU A 126 6.44 -15.04 0.75
CA LEU A 126 5.22 -14.23 0.90
C LEU A 126 4.28 -14.88 1.92
N VAL A 127 3.97 -16.17 1.77
CA VAL A 127 3.06 -16.88 2.69
C VAL A 127 3.54 -16.77 4.15
N ARG A 128 4.85 -16.92 4.39
CA ARG A 128 5.42 -16.75 5.74
C ARG A 128 5.36 -15.29 6.21
N HIS A 129 5.67 -14.34 5.35
CA HIS A 129 5.63 -12.92 5.69
C HIS A 129 4.22 -12.49 6.12
N GLU A 130 3.22 -12.83 5.31
CA GLU A 130 1.82 -12.49 5.60
C GLU A 130 1.31 -13.11 6.89
N TRP A 131 1.67 -14.37 7.17
CA TRP A 131 1.34 -14.98 8.45
C TRP A 131 1.96 -14.21 9.61
N ASN A 132 3.27 -13.98 9.55
CA ASN A 132 4.01 -13.34 10.65
C ASN A 132 3.48 -11.94 10.92
N LYS A 133 3.36 -11.12 9.86
CA LYS A 133 3.00 -9.70 9.96
C LYS A 133 1.52 -9.49 10.23
N HIS A 134 0.63 -10.22 9.54
CA HIS A 134 -0.81 -9.94 9.53
C HIS A 134 -1.66 -11.10 10.07
N GLY A 135 -1.30 -12.34 9.74
CA GLY A 135 -2.08 -13.52 10.13
C GLY A 135 -2.16 -13.72 11.64
N THR A 136 -1.05 -13.49 12.36
CA THR A 136 -1.00 -13.55 13.83
C THR A 136 -1.96 -12.58 14.52
N CYS A 137 -2.35 -11.49 13.85
CA CYS A 137 -3.27 -10.49 14.37
C CYS A 137 -4.76 -10.87 14.23
N SER A 138 -5.08 -11.89 13.42
CA SER A 138 -6.46 -12.31 13.19
C SER A 138 -7.12 -12.97 14.40
N GLY A 139 -6.34 -13.46 15.36
CA GLY A 139 -6.83 -14.31 16.45
C GLY A 139 -7.13 -15.75 16.04
N LEU A 140 -6.93 -16.09 14.76
CA LEU A 140 -7.04 -17.46 14.24
C LEU A 140 -5.69 -18.18 14.36
N ASP A 141 -5.73 -19.51 14.41
CA ASP A 141 -4.54 -20.30 14.13
C ASP A 141 -4.16 -20.23 12.64
N ALA A 142 -2.98 -20.75 12.30
CA ALA A 142 -2.49 -20.68 10.92
C ALA A 142 -3.43 -21.34 9.91
N ALA A 143 -4.05 -22.47 10.27
CA ALA A 143 -4.98 -23.17 9.40
C ALA A 143 -6.25 -22.33 9.14
N GLY A 144 -6.85 -21.79 10.20
CA GLY A 144 -8.01 -20.92 10.11
C GLY A 144 -7.72 -19.64 9.33
N TYR A 145 -6.56 -19.00 9.56
CA TYR A 145 -6.18 -17.80 8.81
C TYR A 145 -6.06 -18.07 7.31
N PHE A 146 -5.36 -19.12 6.90
CA PHE A 146 -5.22 -19.42 5.46
C PHE A 146 -6.52 -19.94 4.83
N ALA A 147 -7.41 -20.58 5.59
CA ALA A 147 -8.77 -20.87 5.14
C ALA A 147 -9.57 -19.58 4.91
N ALA A 148 -9.43 -18.58 5.78
CA ALA A 148 -10.03 -17.26 5.60
C ALA A 148 -9.45 -16.52 4.38
N VAL A 149 -8.13 -16.63 4.14
CA VAL A 149 -7.49 -16.08 2.92
C VAL A 149 -8.11 -16.66 1.65
N ARG A 150 -8.32 -17.98 1.59
CA ARG A 150 -8.99 -18.63 0.45
C ARG A 150 -10.42 -18.15 0.30
N SER A 151 -11.18 -18.16 1.39
CA SER A 151 -12.58 -17.72 1.39
C SER A 151 -12.73 -16.26 0.96
N ALA A 152 -11.83 -15.39 1.41
CA ALA A 152 -11.79 -13.98 1.00
C ALA A 152 -11.48 -13.86 -0.49
N ARG A 153 -10.52 -14.65 -1.01
CA ARG A 153 -10.23 -14.68 -2.45
C ARG A 153 -11.44 -15.14 -3.26
N ASP A 154 -12.13 -16.20 -2.82
CA ASP A 154 -13.28 -16.76 -3.53
C ASP A 154 -14.49 -15.81 -3.50
N ALA A 155 -14.60 -14.97 -2.47
CA ALA A 155 -15.62 -13.93 -2.37
C ALA A 155 -15.42 -12.78 -3.39
N VAL A 156 -14.22 -12.61 -3.96
CA VAL A 156 -13.90 -11.53 -4.93
C VAL A 156 -13.69 -12.09 -6.33
N ALA A 157 -14.68 -11.89 -7.19
CA ALA A 157 -14.60 -12.19 -8.61
C ALA A 157 -13.65 -11.22 -9.32
N VAL A 158 -12.61 -11.76 -9.96
CA VAL A 158 -11.77 -11.01 -10.89
C VAL A 158 -12.53 -10.84 -12.20
N PRO A 159 -12.69 -9.60 -12.73
CA PRO A 159 -13.37 -9.38 -14.00
C PRO A 159 -12.78 -10.25 -15.12
N PRO A 160 -13.60 -10.92 -15.96
CA PRO A 160 -13.11 -11.84 -16.99
C PRO A 160 -12.09 -11.21 -17.95
N ALA A 161 -12.26 -9.92 -18.26
CA ALA A 161 -11.32 -9.15 -19.10
C ALA A 161 -9.88 -9.09 -18.55
N PHE A 162 -9.69 -9.33 -17.25
CA PHE A 162 -8.39 -9.30 -16.58
C PHE A 162 -7.87 -10.70 -16.19
N ALA A 163 -8.68 -11.75 -16.36
CA ALA A 163 -8.29 -13.11 -15.95
C ALA A 163 -7.15 -13.70 -16.80
N ALA A 164 -7.11 -13.34 -18.10
CA ALA A 164 -6.12 -13.84 -19.06
C ALA A 164 -5.74 -12.75 -20.07
N LEU A 165 -5.33 -11.58 -19.58
CA LEU A 165 -4.99 -10.44 -20.42
C LEU A 165 -3.80 -10.77 -21.36
N ALA A 166 -4.06 -10.91 -22.67
CA ALA A 166 -3.07 -11.38 -23.64
C ALA A 166 -2.12 -10.29 -24.17
N ALA A 167 -2.55 -9.03 -24.16
CA ALA A 167 -1.76 -7.88 -24.63
C ALA A 167 -1.76 -6.75 -23.59
N PRO A 168 -0.73 -5.89 -23.54
CA PRO A 168 -0.75 -4.73 -22.66
C PRO A 168 -1.95 -3.83 -22.97
N VAL A 169 -2.61 -3.30 -21.94
CA VAL A 169 -3.67 -2.30 -22.09
C VAL A 169 -3.34 -1.04 -21.30
N THR A 170 -3.70 0.11 -21.86
CA THR A 170 -3.71 1.38 -21.14
C THR A 170 -5.14 1.66 -20.71
N ILE A 171 -5.36 1.83 -19.41
CA ILE A 171 -6.70 1.92 -18.82
C ILE A 171 -6.73 2.95 -17.69
N ALA A 172 -7.85 3.64 -17.53
CA ALA A 172 -8.07 4.50 -16.37
C ALA A 172 -8.28 3.64 -15.11
N PRO A 173 -7.68 3.95 -13.95
CA PRO A 173 -7.93 3.24 -12.69
C PRO A 173 -9.43 3.13 -12.37
N ALA A 174 -10.19 4.21 -12.61
CA ALA A 174 -11.65 4.22 -12.43
C ALA A 174 -12.39 3.21 -13.34
N ALA A 175 -11.85 2.88 -14.52
CA ALA A 175 -12.42 1.84 -15.37
C ALA A 175 -12.13 0.43 -14.84
N VAL A 176 -10.96 0.21 -14.23
CA VAL A 176 -10.65 -1.04 -13.52
C VAL A 176 -11.60 -1.20 -12.33
N GLU A 177 -11.78 -0.15 -11.54
CA GLU A 177 -12.72 -0.13 -10.41
C GLU A 177 -14.14 -0.50 -10.85
N ARG A 178 -14.69 0.18 -11.86
CA ARG A 178 -16.03 -0.13 -12.40
C ARG A 178 -16.17 -1.58 -12.87
N ALA A 179 -15.13 -2.16 -13.47
CA ALA A 179 -15.15 -3.56 -13.88
C ALA A 179 -15.26 -4.49 -12.67
N PHE A 180 -14.52 -4.22 -11.58
CA PHE A 180 -14.66 -4.97 -10.33
C PHE A 180 -16.03 -4.78 -9.68
N LEU A 181 -16.57 -3.56 -9.63
CA LEU A 181 -17.92 -3.31 -9.11
C LEU A 181 -18.99 -4.06 -9.90
N THR A 182 -18.84 -4.13 -11.23
CA THR A 182 -19.76 -4.88 -12.10
C THR A 182 -19.68 -6.38 -11.86
N ALA A 183 -18.47 -6.92 -11.63
CA ALA A 183 -18.25 -8.35 -11.41
C ALA A 183 -18.65 -8.81 -9.98
N ASN A 184 -18.80 -7.88 -9.03
CA ASN A 184 -19.00 -8.19 -7.61
C ASN A 184 -20.24 -7.47 -7.04
N PRO A 185 -21.46 -8.02 -7.22
CA PRO A 185 -22.66 -7.46 -6.61
C PRO A 185 -22.51 -7.33 -5.09
N GLY A 186 -22.79 -6.13 -4.58
CA GLY A 186 -22.65 -5.80 -3.15
C GLY A 186 -21.37 -5.04 -2.81
N LEU A 187 -20.33 -5.11 -3.64
CA LEU A 187 -19.15 -4.25 -3.51
C LEU A 187 -19.51 -2.81 -3.89
N LYS A 188 -19.08 -1.85 -3.08
CA LYS A 188 -19.28 -0.41 -3.27
C LYS A 188 -17.96 0.28 -3.59
N ALA A 189 -18.03 1.46 -4.22
CA ALA A 189 -16.84 2.21 -4.67
C ALA A 189 -15.90 2.57 -3.50
N ASP A 190 -16.46 2.87 -2.33
CA ASP A 190 -15.76 3.14 -1.07
C ASP A 190 -15.35 1.86 -0.31
N GLY A 191 -15.51 0.68 -0.92
CA GLY A 191 -15.03 -0.61 -0.42
C GLY A 191 -13.89 -1.22 -1.24
N ILE A 192 -13.42 -0.53 -2.27
CA ILE A 192 -12.37 -0.98 -3.19
C ILE A 192 -11.38 0.15 -3.47
N SER A 193 -10.11 -0.19 -3.71
CA SER A 193 -9.13 0.78 -4.20
C SER A 193 -8.19 0.15 -5.21
N ILE A 194 -7.88 0.94 -6.23
CA ILE A 194 -6.98 0.58 -7.31
C ILE A 194 -5.65 1.26 -7.08
N LEU A 195 -4.58 0.49 -6.93
CA LEU A 195 -3.24 1.00 -6.68
C LEU A 195 -2.39 0.89 -7.96
N CYS A 196 -1.48 1.84 -8.09
CA CYS A 196 -0.53 1.85 -9.18
C CYS A 196 0.87 2.19 -8.69
N SER A 197 1.86 1.67 -9.41
CA SER A 197 3.28 1.94 -9.17
C SER A 197 3.97 2.13 -10.50
N ARG A 198 4.78 3.20 -10.61
CA ARG A 198 5.58 3.52 -11.80
C ARG A 198 4.76 3.47 -13.11
N GLY A 199 3.56 4.07 -13.10
CA GLY A 199 2.65 4.15 -14.25
C GLY A 199 1.95 2.84 -14.62
N ARG A 200 2.03 1.80 -13.78
CA ARG A 200 1.38 0.50 -14.01
C ARG A 200 0.41 0.16 -12.89
N LEU A 201 -0.67 -0.55 -13.22
CA LEU A 201 -1.53 -1.16 -12.20
C LEU A 201 -0.70 -2.11 -11.35
N SER A 202 -0.74 -1.97 -10.03
CA SER A 202 0.02 -2.84 -9.11
C SER A 202 -0.88 -3.74 -8.28
N GLU A 203 -2.00 -3.24 -7.78
CA GLU A 203 -2.80 -3.95 -6.79
C GLU A 203 -4.26 -3.48 -6.78
N VAL A 204 -5.16 -4.37 -6.38
CA VAL A 204 -6.56 -4.06 -6.05
C VAL A 204 -6.79 -4.48 -4.60
N ARG A 205 -7.31 -3.57 -3.79
CA ARG A 205 -7.65 -3.83 -2.39
C ARG A 205 -9.14 -3.78 -2.18
N VAL A 206 -9.68 -4.70 -1.40
CA VAL A 206 -11.11 -4.80 -1.10
C VAL A 206 -11.31 -4.92 0.40
N CYS A 207 -12.22 -4.10 0.94
CA CYS A 207 -12.60 -4.15 2.34
C CYS A 207 -13.69 -5.19 2.59
N LEU A 208 -13.45 -6.01 3.61
CA LEU A 208 -14.29 -7.11 4.01
C LEU A 208 -14.57 -7.04 5.51
N THR A 209 -15.78 -7.39 5.93
CA THR A 209 -16.09 -7.62 7.34
C THR A 209 -15.31 -8.83 7.88
N LYS A 210 -15.36 -9.06 9.20
CA LYS A 210 -14.74 -10.25 9.81
C LYS A 210 -15.31 -11.57 9.31
N ASP A 211 -16.59 -11.56 8.90
CA ASP A 211 -17.27 -12.68 8.23
C ASP A 211 -17.14 -12.64 6.70
N LEU A 212 -16.17 -11.87 6.18
CA LEU A 212 -15.73 -11.82 4.78
C LEU A 212 -16.78 -11.32 3.78
N LYS A 213 -17.75 -10.51 4.23
CA LYS A 213 -18.70 -9.81 3.37
C LYS A 213 -18.15 -8.46 2.94
N PHE A 214 -18.57 -7.96 1.77
CA PHE A 214 -18.18 -6.62 1.33
C PHE A 214 -18.62 -5.54 2.32
N ARG A 215 -17.72 -4.59 2.58
CA ARG A 215 -18.00 -3.38 3.34
C ARG A 215 -17.28 -2.19 2.73
N THR A 216 -17.63 -1.01 3.23
CA THR A 216 -16.93 0.24 2.93
C THR A 216 -15.88 0.53 4.00
N CYS A 217 -14.87 1.33 3.68
CA CYS A 217 -13.78 1.67 4.60
C CYS A 217 -13.00 2.90 4.12
N GLN A 218 -12.54 3.74 5.05
CA GLN A 218 -11.70 4.90 4.69
C GLN A 218 -10.21 4.51 4.51
N ALA A 219 -9.81 3.35 5.02
CA ALA A 219 -8.40 2.90 5.03
C ALA A 219 -7.76 2.83 3.63
N LEU A 220 -8.57 2.69 2.57
CA LEU A 220 -8.08 2.52 1.21
C LEU A 220 -7.92 3.81 0.40
N GLU A 221 -8.51 4.93 0.84
CA GLU A 221 -8.55 6.18 0.07
C GLU A 221 -7.15 6.77 -0.18
N ARG A 222 -6.28 6.70 0.83
CA ARG A 222 -4.95 7.32 0.78
C ARG A 222 -4.02 6.65 -0.24
N SER A 223 -4.21 5.36 -0.49
CA SER A 223 -3.39 4.56 -1.39
C SER A 223 -3.90 4.56 -2.83
N ALA A 224 -5.06 5.18 -3.10
CA ALA A 224 -5.68 5.15 -4.42
C ALA A 224 -4.75 5.78 -5.49
N CYS A 225 -4.67 5.11 -6.64
CA CYS A 225 -3.94 5.59 -7.80
C CYS A 225 -4.56 6.89 -8.32
N ARG A 226 -3.74 7.95 -8.40
CA ARG A 226 -4.17 9.27 -8.90
C ARG A 226 -3.87 9.52 -10.37
N ALA A 227 -3.25 8.56 -11.06
CA ALA A 227 -2.93 8.70 -12.47
C ALA A 227 -4.20 8.66 -13.33
N ALA A 228 -4.26 9.47 -14.38
CA ALA A 228 -5.38 9.44 -15.32
C ALA A 228 -5.49 8.09 -16.05
N THR A 229 -4.35 7.49 -16.37
CA THR A 229 -4.24 6.15 -16.97
C THR A 229 -3.05 5.39 -16.40
N VAL A 230 -3.12 4.07 -16.48
CA VAL A 230 -2.06 3.14 -16.12
C VAL A 230 -1.95 2.04 -17.16
N VAL A 231 -0.76 1.45 -17.28
CA VAL A 231 -0.55 0.26 -18.09
C VAL A 231 -0.80 -1.00 -17.27
N MET A 232 -1.56 -1.95 -17.82
CA MET A 232 -1.64 -3.33 -17.33
C MET A 232 -0.84 -4.22 -18.30
N PRO A 233 0.34 -4.72 -17.91
CA PRO A 233 1.08 -5.69 -18.70
C PRO A 233 0.31 -7.02 -18.81
N PRO A 234 0.50 -7.80 -19.89
CA PRO A 234 -0.20 -9.06 -20.09
C PRO A 234 0.28 -10.15 -19.13
N VAL A 235 -0.55 -11.18 -18.93
CA VAL A 235 -0.14 -12.38 -18.20
C VAL A 235 1.05 -13.05 -18.90
N ARG A 236 2.02 -13.53 -18.13
CA ARG A 236 3.22 -14.23 -18.65
C ARG A 236 3.04 -15.74 -18.49
N GLY A 237 3.43 -16.55 -19.46
CA GLY A 237 3.50 -18.01 -19.30
C GLY A 237 2.32 -18.78 -19.89
N GLY A 238 1.86 -18.41 -21.09
CA GLY A 238 1.00 -19.24 -21.92
C GLY A 238 1.66 -19.41 -23.29
N SER A 239 2.36 -20.51 -23.50
CA SER A 239 2.83 -20.99 -24.80
C SER A 239 2.75 -22.50 -24.79
#